data_AF-A0A257WAI1-F1
#
_entry.id   AF-A0A257WAI1-F1
#
_cell.length_a   1.000
_cell.length_b   1.000
_cell.length_c   1.000
_cell.angle_alpha   90.00
_cell.angle_beta   90.00
_cell.angle_gamma   90.00
#
_symmetry.space_group_name_H-M   'P 1'
#
loop_
_entity.id
_entity.type
_entity.pdbx_description
1 polymer ?
#
loop_
_entity_poly.entity_id
_entity_poly.type
_entity_poly.pdbx_seq_one_letter_code
_entity_poly.pdbx_strand_id
1 'polypeptide(L)'
;MILRTLVWTVLLSSPFVSTAQTQGITQEGEFGIGLGAAHYFGDLNTRAQLNRPKMAATLFFRKSFGNYISGRVGASFAQLGYSDVYNTHNDAMVRRNLSFNS
;
A
#
# COMPACT_ATOMS: atom_id res chain seq x y z
N MET A 1 -39.18 40.95 39.60
CA MET A 1 -37.92 41.06 38.81
C MET A 1 -37.35 39.69 38.45
N ILE A 2 -37.25 38.76 39.40
CA ILE A 2 -36.67 37.40 39.25
C ILE A 2 -37.36 36.53 38.19
N LEU A 3 -38.69 36.60 38.06
CA LEU A 3 -39.45 35.80 37.10
C LEU A 3 -39.14 36.16 35.64
N ARG A 4 -38.89 37.46 35.37
CA ARG A 4 -38.53 37.93 34.02
C ARG A 4 -37.12 37.47 33.65
N THR A 5 -36.20 37.47 34.62
CA THR A 5 -34.84 36.98 34.43
C THR A 5 -34.81 35.48 34.11
N LEU A 6 -35.61 34.68 34.83
CA LEU A 6 -35.74 33.22 34.60
C LEU A 6 -36.25 32.88 33.20
N VAL A 7 -37.21 33.63 32.68
CA VAL A 7 -37.75 33.43 31.31
C VAL A 7 -36.67 33.66 30.27
N TRP A 8 -35.83 34.69 30.44
CA TRP A 8 -34.71 34.94 29.53
C TRP A 8 -33.64 33.84 29.60
N THR A 9 -33.35 33.30 30.78
CA THR A 9 -32.36 32.21 30.93
C THR A 9 -32.81 30.93 30.24
N VAL A 10 -34.11 30.59 30.30
CA VAL A 10 -34.68 29.41 29.65
C VAL A 10 -34.75 29.58 28.13
N LEU A 11 -35.03 30.78 27.63
CA LEU A 11 -35.04 31.08 26.20
C LEU A 11 -33.64 31.05 25.57
N LEU A 12 -32.60 31.38 26.35
CA LEU A 12 -31.20 31.38 25.89
C LEU A 12 -30.54 30.00 25.98
N SER A 13 -31.11 29.03 26.70
CA SER A 13 -30.53 27.70 26.89
C SER A 13 -31.06 26.64 25.92
N SER A 14 -31.55 27.04 24.74
CA SER A 14 -31.95 26.09 23.70
C SER A 14 -30.79 25.12 23.43
N PRO A 15 -30.97 23.80 23.61
CA PRO A 15 -29.94 22.84 23.29
C PRO A 15 -29.79 22.83 21.77
N PHE A 16 -28.73 23.47 21.27
CA PHE A 16 -28.27 23.24 19.92
C PHE A 16 -27.91 21.76 19.82
N VAL A 17 -28.77 20.97 19.18
CA VAL A 17 -28.46 19.60 18.80
C VAL A 17 -27.35 19.72 17.75
N SER A 18 -26.11 19.62 18.21
CA SER A 18 -24.94 19.53 17.34
C SER A 18 -25.00 18.18 16.64
N THR A 19 -25.50 18.17 15.41
CA THR A 19 -25.27 17.05 14.50
C THR A 19 -23.83 17.15 14.03
N ALA A 20 -22.89 16.67 14.86
CA ALA A 20 -21.52 16.44 14.40
C ALA A 20 -21.59 15.67 13.08
N GLN A 21 -20.93 16.20 12.06
CA GLN A 21 -21.09 15.82 10.65
C GLN A 21 -21.13 14.30 10.46
N THR A 22 -22.32 13.74 10.25
CA THR A 22 -22.51 12.31 9.94
C THR A 22 -22.12 11.97 8.50
N GLN A 23 -21.61 12.95 7.74
CA GLN A 23 -21.00 12.73 6.43
C GLN A 23 -19.52 12.42 6.66
N GLY A 24 -19.24 11.19 7.08
CA GLY A 24 -17.90 10.64 6.90
C GLY A 24 -17.61 10.65 5.40
N ILE A 25 -16.54 11.33 4.98
CA ILE A 25 -16.08 11.31 3.59
C ILE A 25 -15.82 9.84 3.23
N THR A 26 -16.76 9.22 2.52
CA THR A 26 -16.60 7.86 2.03
C THR A 26 -15.71 7.93 0.80
N GLN A 27 -14.42 7.62 0.98
CA GLN A 27 -13.47 7.53 -0.11
C GLN A 27 -13.98 6.50 -1.15
N GLU A 28 -14.47 6.97 -2.30
CA GLU A 28 -15.23 6.15 -3.26
C GLU A 28 -14.38 5.06 -3.94
N GLY A 29 -13.06 5.19 -3.86
CA GLY A 29 -12.09 4.25 -4.39
C GLY A 29 -11.00 4.99 -5.14
N GLU A 30 -9.78 4.48 -5.08
CA GLU A 30 -8.59 5.12 -5.65
C GLU A 30 -7.88 4.18 -6.59
N PHE A 31 -7.56 4.67 -7.78
CA PHE A 31 -6.61 4.04 -8.68
C PHE A 31 -5.21 4.54 -8.36
N GLY A 32 -4.25 3.63 -8.35
CA GLY A 32 -2.86 3.95 -8.13
C GLY A 32 -1.93 3.13 -9.00
N ILE A 33 -0.74 3.67 -9.17
CA ILE A 33 0.38 3.01 -9.85
C ILE A 33 1.54 2.87 -8.87
N GLY A 34 2.35 1.84 -9.06
CA GLY A 34 3.57 1.59 -8.31
C GLY A 34 4.70 1.31 -9.28
N LEU A 35 5.88 1.84 -8.99
CA LEU A 35 7.13 1.53 -9.66
C LEU A 35 8.11 1.03 -8.60
N GLY A 36 8.92 0.04 -8.95
CA GLY A 36 9.84 -0.57 -7.99
C GLY A 36 10.88 -1.44 -8.66
N ALA A 37 11.55 -2.21 -7.80
CA ALA A 37 12.56 -3.16 -8.20
C ALA A 37 12.18 -4.57 -7.74
N ALA A 38 12.54 -5.58 -8.54
CA ALA A 38 12.36 -6.99 -8.25
C ALA A 38 13.72 -7.71 -8.24
N HIS A 39 13.85 -8.69 -7.35
CA HIS A 39 15.02 -9.55 -7.23
C HIS A 39 14.59 -11.00 -7.41
N TYR A 40 15.42 -11.78 -8.09
CA TYR A 40 15.21 -13.21 -8.19
C TYR A 40 15.79 -13.94 -6.98
N PHE A 41 14.96 -14.73 -6.33
CA PHE A 41 15.36 -15.64 -5.26
C PHE A 41 15.01 -17.06 -5.70
N GLY A 42 16.01 -17.93 -5.81
CA GLY A 42 15.82 -19.26 -6.37
C GLY A 42 17.12 -20.00 -6.58
N ASP A 43 17.11 -20.97 -7.49
CA ASP A 43 18.20 -21.92 -7.72
C ASP A 43 19.49 -21.26 -8.24
N LEU A 44 19.36 -20.18 -9.01
CA LEU A 44 20.49 -19.37 -9.45
C LEU A 44 20.96 -18.36 -8.38
N ASN A 45 20.16 -18.05 -7.35
CA ASN A 45 20.53 -17.13 -6.27
C ASN A 45 20.43 -17.85 -4.90
N THR A 46 21.34 -18.78 -4.65
CA THR A 46 21.27 -19.67 -3.46
C THR A 46 21.54 -18.98 -2.13
N ARG A 47 22.06 -17.74 -2.13
CA ARG A 47 22.36 -16.97 -0.92
C ARG A 47 21.46 -15.74 -0.75
N ALA A 48 20.39 -15.66 -1.53
CA ALA A 48 19.44 -14.55 -1.53
C ALA A 48 20.13 -13.16 -1.61
N GLN A 49 21.12 -13.04 -2.49
CA GLN A 49 21.82 -11.79 -2.74
C GLN A 49 20.85 -10.74 -3.31
N LEU A 50 20.96 -9.50 -2.84
CA LEU A 50 20.18 -8.34 -3.31
C LEU A 50 20.91 -7.58 -4.43
N ASN A 51 21.43 -8.33 -5.39
CA ASN A 51 22.15 -7.83 -6.55
C ASN A 51 21.27 -7.98 -7.81
N ARG A 52 21.47 -7.09 -8.79
CA ARG A 52 20.74 -7.09 -10.07
C ARG A 52 19.22 -6.85 -9.92
N PRO A 53 18.79 -5.76 -9.27
CA PRO A 53 17.39 -5.36 -9.30
C PRO A 53 16.92 -5.17 -10.75
N LYS A 54 15.75 -5.70 -11.04
CA LYS A 54 15.02 -5.51 -12.30
C LYS A 54 13.81 -4.62 -12.07
N MET A 55 13.30 -4.00 -13.12
CA MET A 55 12.16 -3.09 -12.96
C MET A 55 10.88 -3.87 -12.65
N ALA A 56 10.06 -3.29 -11.78
CA ALA A 56 8.73 -3.77 -11.47
C ALA A 56 7.73 -2.61 -11.52
N ALA A 57 6.52 -2.90 -11.96
CA ALA A 57 5.41 -1.97 -12.00
C ALA A 57 4.14 -2.63 -11.46
N THR A 58 3.23 -1.85 -10.91
CA THR A 58 1.97 -2.36 -10.38
C THR A 58 0.86 -1.35 -10.64
N LEU A 59 -0.28 -1.83 -11.11
CA LEU A 59 -1.52 -1.05 -11.15
C LEU A 59 -2.44 -1.60 -10.06
N PHE A 60 -3.12 -0.74 -9.32
CA PHE A 60 -4.00 -1.18 -8.26
C PHE A 60 -5.19 -0.27 -8.06
N PHE A 61 -6.25 -0.86 -7.51
CA PHE A 61 -7.42 -0.16 -7.02
C PHE A 61 -7.56 -0.43 -5.53
N ARG A 62 -7.82 0.62 -4.74
CA ARG A 62 -8.05 0.54 -3.30
C ARG A 62 -9.41 1.15 -2.96
N LYS A 63 -10.22 0.44 -2.18
CA LYS A 63 -11.50 0.92 -1.66
C LYS A 63 -11.52 0.87 -0.14
N SER A 64 -11.87 2.00 0.49
CA SER A 64 -12.01 2.09 1.94
C SER A 64 -13.42 1.69 2.37
N PHE A 65 -13.52 0.83 3.38
CA PHE A 65 -14.76 0.38 4.01
C PHE A 65 -14.95 1.12 5.34
N GLY A 66 -14.99 2.45 5.26
CA GLY A 66 -14.96 3.37 6.40
C GLY A 66 -13.57 3.96 6.64
N ASN A 67 -13.34 4.48 7.85
CA ASN A 67 -12.14 5.29 8.16
C ASN A 67 -10.91 4.46 8.53
N TYR A 68 -11.05 3.15 8.74
CA TYR A 68 -10.01 2.32 9.36
C TYR A 68 -9.54 1.14 8.50
N ILE A 69 -10.39 0.64 7.61
CA ILE A 69 -10.12 -0.58 6.85
C ILE A 69 -10.30 -0.28 5.37
N SER A 70 -9.37 -0.78 4.55
CA SER A 70 -9.48 -0.71 3.09
C SER A 70 -9.09 -2.04 2.46
N GLY A 71 -9.78 -2.39 1.37
CA GLY A 71 -9.39 -3.48 0.49
C GLY A 71 -8.60 -2.94 -0.69
N ARG A 72 -7.56 -3.66 -1.12
CA ARG A 72 -6.79 -3.33 -2.31
C ARG A 72 -6.66 -4.56 -3.20
N VAL A 73 -6.91 -4.38 -4.48
CA VAL A 73 -6.64 -5.36 -5.52
C VAL A 73 -5.68 -4.73 -6.52
N GLY A 74 -4.73 -5.51 -7.04
CA GLY A 74 -3.78 -4.99 -8.00
C GLY A 74 -3.20 -6.08 -8.89
N ALA A 75 -2.69 -5.65 -10.03
CA ALA A 75 -1.91 -6.45 -10.96
C ALA A 75 -0.48 -5.93 -10.96
N SER A 76 0.47 -6.82 -10.71
CA SER A 76 1.90 -6.51 -10.69
C SER A 76 2.60 -7.20 -11.84
N PHE A 77 3.49 -6.47 -12.51
CA PHE A 77 4.42 -6.98 -13.48
C PHE A 77 5.84 -6.75 -12.95
N ALA A 78 6.65 -7.78 -12.96
CA ALA A 78 8.05 -7.70 -12.54
C ALA A 78 8.90 -8.41 -13.57
N GLN A 79 9.93 -7.73 -14.06
CA GLN A 79 11.01 -8.40 -14.76
C GLN A 79 11.90 -9.08 -13.72
N LEU A 80 12.43 -10.23 -14.07
CA LEU A 80 13.35 -11.01 -13.27
C LEU A 80 14.55 -11.42 -14.13
N GLY A 81 15.69 -11.57 -13.49
CA GLY A 81 16.86 -12.06 -14.18
C GLY A 81 17.99 -12.35 -13.22
N TYR A 82 18.70 -13.43 -13.49
CA TYR A 82 19.85 -13.83 -12.73
C TYR A 82 20.78 -14.69 -13.59
N SER A 83 22.04 -14.85 -13.16
CA SER A 83 23.01 -15.70 -13.83
C SER A 83 23.96 -16.36 -12.83
N ASP A 84 24.35 -17.59 -13.13
CA ASP A 84 25.33 -18.36 -12.37
C ASP A 84 26.71 -17.70 -12.27
N VAL A 85 27.06 -16.80 -13.19
CA VAL A 85 28.33 -16.05 -13.15
C VAL A 85 28.48 -15.23 -11.85
N TYR A 86 27.37 -14.94 -11.16
CA TYR A 86 27.38 -14.21 -9.90
C TYR A 86 27.65 -15.10 -8.68
N ASN A 87 27.59 -16.44 -8.82
CA ASN A 87 27.81 -17.39 -7.73
C ASN A 87 29.30 -17.72 -7.53
N THR A 88 30.13 -16.71 -7.27
CA THR A 88 31.59 -16.85 -7.12
C THR A 88 32.05 -17.70 -5.95
N HIS A 89 31.13 -18.08 -5.05
CA HIS A 89 31.40 -18.95 -3.91
C HIS A 89 31.36 -20.45 -4.24
N ASN A 90 30.94 -20.82 -5.46
CA ASN A 90 30.82 -22.23 -5.86
C ASN A 90 31.05 -22.40 -7.36
N ASP A 91 32.22 -22.93 -7.71
CA ASP A 91 32.62 -23.19 -9.10
C ASP A 91 31.65 -24.12 -9.84
N ALA A 92 31.04 -25.08 -9.14
CA ALA A 92 30.08 -26.00 -9.76
C ALA A 92 28.83 -25.26 -10.26
N MET A 93 28.43 -24.18 -9.58
CA MET A 93 27.30 -23.35 -10.01
C MET A 93 27.67 -22.53 -11.24
N VAL A 94 28.84 -21.87 -11.23
CA VAL A 94 29.33 -21.09 -12.38
C VAL A 94 29.44 -21.96 -13.64
N ARG A 95 29.89 -23.21 -13.51
CA ARG A 95 30.01 -24.17 -14.63
C ARG A 95 28.69 -24.57 -15.29
N ARG A 96 27.54 -24.40 -14.62
CA ARG A 96 26.22 -24.64 -15.24
C ARG A 96 25.91 -23.62 -16.33
N ASN A 97 26.50 -22.42 -16.24
CA ASN A 97 26.35 -21.32 -17.20
C ASN A 97 24.89 -20.99 -17.52
N LEU A 98 24.01 -21.03 -16.51
CA LEU A 98 22.61 -20.67 -16.69
C LEU A 98 22.42 -19.18 -16.50
N SER A 99 21.52 -18.61 -17.30
CA SER A 99 21.09 -17.23 -17.17
C SER A 99 19.73 -17.04 -17.78
N PHE A 100 18.99 -16.07 -17.25
CA PHE A 100 17.73 -15.62 -17.85
C PHE A 100 17.50 -14.14 -17.55
N ASN A 101 16.63 -13.52 -18.34
CA ASN A 101 16.25 -12.12 -18.22
C ASN A 101 14.88 -11.93 -18.88
N SER A 102 13.82 -12.03 -18.08
CA SER A 102 12.43 -12.05 -18.51
C SER A 102 11.56 -11.27 -17.55
#